data_AF-A0AAU9X0D5-F1
#
_entry.id   AF-A0AAU9X0D5-F1
#
_cell.length_a   1.000
_cell.length_b   1.000
_cell.length_c   1.000
_cell.angle_alpha   90.00
_cell.angle_beta   90.00
_cell.angle_gamma   90.00
#
_symmetry.space_group_name_H-M   'P 1'
#
loop_
_entity.id
_entity.type
_entity.pdbx_description
1 polymer ?
#
loop_
_entity_poly.entity_id
_entity_poly.type
_entity_poly.pdbx_seq_one_letter_code
_entity_poly.pdbx_strand_id
1 'polypeptide(L)'
;MDEKQFKRSVTKYFGEATAKVTKETTEDEIKRIYAARSATYDEECTAVRASYSKPLAESLHNALKEVYQDKAKDQIKIIDAGAGTGLIGVELKKLGYTNLCALEITAEMLKEAKEKEVYSEFICTSLNGQLIAHIKSGQFDALICGGALLTGRIGSSAFVEMIRMVQTGRSFVGVYRGTNI
;
A
#
# COMPACT_ATOMS: atom_id res chain seq x y z
N MET A 1 22.27 3.51 -9.08
CA MET A 1 22.20 2.48 -8.02
C MET A 1 22.33 1.15 -8.71
N ASP A 2 23.46 0.48 -8.50
CA ASP A 2 23.63 -0.88 -9.00
C ASP A 2 22.74 -1.87 -8.21
N GLU A 3 22.51 -3.04 -8.80
CA GLU A 3 21.63 -4.08 -8.23
C GLU A 3 22.09 -4.56 -6.83
N LYS A 4 23.39 -4.57 -6.58
CA LYS A 4 23.99 -4.97 -5.30
C LYS A 4 23.72 -3.93 -4.22
N GLN A 5 23.77 -2.64 -4.56
CA GLN A 5 23.44 -1.53 -3.69
C GLN A 5 21.93 -1.47 -3.41
N PHE A 6 21.09 -1.75 -4.41
CA PHE A 6 19.64 -1.87 -4.23
C PHE A 6 19.31 -3.02 -3.27
N LYS A 7 19.85 -4.22 -3.52
CA LYS A 7 19.61 -5.39 -2.67
C LYS A 7 20.07 -5.17 -1.23
N ARG A 8 21.25 -4.58 -1.02
CA ARG A 8 21.73 -4.18 0.32
C ARG A 8 20.78 -3.20 1.01
N SER A 9 20.26 -2.23 0.28
CA SER A 9 19.31 -1.25 0.83
C SER A 9 17.97 -1.90 1.19
N VAL A 10 17.45 -2.77 0.31
CA VAL A 10 16.22 -3.52 0.57
C VAL A 10 16.38 -4.45 1.76
N THR A 11 17.48 -5.20 1.85
CA THR A 11 17.78 -6.04 3.02
C THR A 11 17.84 -5.22 4.30
N LYS A 12 18.54 -4.08 4.27
CA LYS A 12 18.72 -3.21 5.44
C LYS A 12 17.40 -2.65 5.98
N TYR A 13 16.47 -2.26 5.09
CA TYR A 13 15.24 -1.54 5.48
C TYR A 13 13.96 -2.37 5.40
N PHE A 14 14.00 -3.58 4.83
CA PHE A 14 12.81 -4.42 4.61
C PHE A 14 13.06 -5.91 4.87
N GLY A 15 14.26 -6.29 5.32
CA GLY A 15 14.63 -7.66 5.67
C GLY A 15 15.07 -8.54 4.49
N GLU A 16 15.75 -9.65 4.81
CA GLU A 16 16.31 -10.57 3.80
C GLU A 16 15.24 -11.25 2.94
N ALA A 17 14.11 -11.63 3.53
CA ALA A 17 13.03 -12.30 2.79
C ALA A 17 12.44 -11.38 1.70
N THR A 18 12.24 -10.09 2.00
CA THR A 18 11.79 -9.09 1.03
C THR A 18 12.86 -8.85 -0.06
N ALA A 19 14.14 -8.89 0.31
CA ALA A 19 15.25 -8.73 -0.64
C ALA A 19 15.48 -9.92 -1.58
N LYS A 20 14.85 -11.06 -1.32
CA LYS A 20 14.86 -12.24 -2.21
C LYS A 20 13.74 -12.20 -3.25
N VAL A 21 12.74 -11.34 -3.07
CA VAL A 21 11.66 -11.15 -4.05
C VAL A 21 12.21 -10.36 -5.24
N THR A 22 12.06 -10.92 -6.44
CA THR A 22 12.47 -10.32 -7.72
C THR A 22 11.26 -10.18 -8.64
N LYS A 23 11.47 -9.63 -9.84
CA LYS A 23 10.44 -9.58 -10.89
C LYS A 23 10.00 -10.97 -11.39
N GLU A 24 10.80 -12.00 -11.12
CA GLU A 24 10.54 -13.38 -11.54
C GLU A 24 9.78 -14.17 -10.46
N THR A 25 9.65 -13.61 -9.25
CA THR A 25 8.90 -14.23 -8.17
C THR A 25 7.42 -14.28 -8.55
N THR A 26 6.87 -15.49 -8.52
CA THR A 26 5.47 -15.73 -8.87
C THR A 26 4.52 -15.16 -7.82
N GLU A 27 3.26 -14.95 -8.20
CA GLU A 27 2.22 -14.49 -7.29
C GLU A 27 2.06 -15.42 -6.07
N ASP A 28 2.13 -16.74 -6.28
CA ASP A 28 2.00 -17.73 -5.20
C ASP A 28 3.20 -17.73 -4.26
N GLU A 29 4.41 -17.46 -4.76
CA GLU A 29 5.58 -17.25 -3.91
C GLU A 29 5.45 -15.98 -3.08
N ILE A 30 4.98 -14.88 -3.68
CA ILE A 30 4.67 -13.64 -2.96
C ILE A 30 3.68 -13.93 -1.83
N LYS A 31 2.56 -14.59 -2.14
CA LYS A 31 1.55 -14.97 -1.13
C LYS A 31 2.18 -15.77 0.01
N ARG A 32 2.95 -16.82 -0.29
CA ARG A 32 3.61 -17.65 0.73
C ARG A 32 4.57 -16.85 1.62
N ILE A 33 5.39 -15.98 1.04
CA ILE A 33 6.36 -15.16 1.79
C ILE A 33 5.64 -14.24 2.77
N TYR A 34 4.59 -13.54 2.32
CA TYR A 34 3.89 -12.58 3.17
C TYR A 34 2.96 -13.27 4.18
N ALA A 35 2.30 -14.36 3.80
CA ALA A 35 1.49 -15.15 4.74
C ALA A 35 2.33 -15.70 5.90
N ALA A 36 3.53 -16.21 5.63
CA ALA A 36 4.41 -16.73 6.67
C ALA A 36 4.99 -15.66 7.61
N ARG A 37 4.96 -14.39 7.20
CA ARG A 37 5.58 -13.27 7.92
C ARG A 37 4.57 -12.35 8.59
N SER A 38 3.27 -12.55 8.39
CA SER A 38 2.25 -11.59 8.85
C SER A 38 2.37 -11.26 10.33
N ALA A 39 2.52 -12.29 11.17
CA ALA A 39 2.61 -12.15 12.62
C ALA A 39 3.85 -11.38 13.12
N THR A 40 4.95 -11.40 12.37
CA THR A 40 6.23 -10.75 12.75
C THR A 40 6.51 -9.48 11.96
N TYR A 41 5.67 -9.13 10.99
CA TYR A 41 5.96 -8.09 10.00
C TYR A 41 6.14 -6.70 10.61
N ASP A 42 5.31 -6.32 11.58
CA ASP A 42 5.38 -5.01 12.25
C ASP A 42 6.66 -4.89 13.11
N GLU A 43 7.05 -5.98 13.77
CA GLU A 43 8.29 -6.07 14.55
C GLU A 43 9.51 -6.00 13.64
N GLU A 44 9.50 -6.72 12.51
CA GLU A 44 10.53 -6.66 11.49
C GLU A 44 10.70 -5.23 10.96
N CYS A 45 9.58 -4.56 10.61
CA CYS A 45 9.58 -3.17 10.16
C CYS A 45 10.15 -2.22 11.22
N THR A 46 9.86 -2.46 12.49
CA THR A 46 10.41 -1.69 13.62
C THR A 46 11.91 -1.91 13.78
N ALA A 47 12.36 -3.16 13.72
CA ALA A 47 13.76 -3.55 13.89
C ALA A 47 14.67 -2.92 12.81
N VAL A 48 14.17 -2.83 11.58
CA VAL A 48 14.87 -2.19 10.44
C VAL A 48 14.63 -0.69 10.34
N ARG A 49 13.87 -0.09 11.27
CA ARG A 49 13.49 1.33 11.31
C ARG A 49 12.85 1.79 10.00
N ALA A 50 11.97 0.97 9.43
CA ALA A 50 11.17 1.32 8.28
C ALA A 50 10.17 2.43 8.67
N SER A 51 10.43 3.66 8.24
CA SER A 51 9.64 4.84 8.62
C SER A 51 8.91 5.47 7.43
N TYR A 52 8.31 4.66 6.55
CA TYR A 52 7.59 5.18 5.38
C TYR A 52 6.11 5.46 5.62
N SER A 53 5.46 4.78 6.58
CA SER A 53 4.01 4.88 6.77
C SER A 53 3.54 6.29 7.12
N LYS A 54 4.21 6.93 8.09
CA LYS A 54 3.91 8.30 8.52
C LYS A 54 4.10 9.34 7.40
N PRO A 55 5.27 9.47 6.75
CA PRO A 55 5.46 10.48 5.72
C PRO A 55 4.55 10.27 4.49
N LEU A 56 4.19 9.02 4.15
CA LEU A 56 3.22 8.77 3.08
C LEU A 56 1.80 9.21 3.47
N ALA A 57 1.36 8.91 4.69
CA ALA A 57 0.07 9.36 5.20
C ALA A 57 -0.01 10.90 5.27
N GLU A 58 1.05 11.57 5.74
CA GLU A 58 1.16 13.03 5.76
C GLU A 58 1.16 13.64 4.36
N SER A 59 1.87 13.02 3.41
CA SER A 59 1.90 13.47 2.00
C SER A 59 0.51 13.40 1.36
N LEU A 60 -0.19 12.28 1.55
CA LEU A 60 -1.57 12.14 1.07
C LEU A 60 -2.50 13.13 1.79
N HIS A 61 -2.35 13.32 3.10
CA HIS A 61 -3.15 14.29 3.85
C HIS A 61 -3.04 15.70 3.29
N ASN A 62 -1.81 16.16 3.01
CA ASN A 62 -1.59 17.49 2.45
C ASN A 62 -2.26 17.63 1.07
N ALA A 63 -2.08 16.66 0.20
CA ALA A 63 -2.74 16.66 -1.11
C ALA A 63 -4.27 16.67 -1.02
N LEU A 64 -4.84 15.87 -0.11
CA LEU A 64 -6.28 15.82 0.09
C LEU A 64 -6.85 17.16 0.58
N LYS A 65 -6.12 17.94 1.38
CA LYS A 65 -6.57 19.28 1.81
C LYS A 65 -6.66 20.27 0.65
N GLU A 66 -5.75 20.17 -0.33
CA GLU A 66 -5.77 21.04 -1.51
C GLU A 66 -6.96 20.72 -2.41
N VAL A 67 -7.31 19.44 -2.50
CA VAL A 67 -8.30 18.89 -3.42
C VAL A 67 -9.72 18.93 -2.86
N TYR A 68 -9.86 18.65 -1.56
CA TYR A 68 -11.12 18.54 -0.85
C TYR A 68 -11.16 19.57 0.29
N GLN A 69 -11.62 20.78 -0.05
CA GLN A 69 -11.74 21.88 0.92
C GLN A 69 -13.02 21.75 1.77
N ASP A 70 -14.12 21.27 1.16
CA ASP A 70 -15.45 21.22 1.77
C ASP A 70 -15.89 19.81 2.19
N LYS A 71 -15.08 18.78 1.88
CA LYS A 71 -15.42 17.39 2.20
C LYS A 71 -14.80 16.99 3.53
N ALA A 72 -15.64 16.50 4.44
CA ALA A 72 -15.16 16.03 5.75
C ALA A 72 -14.27 14.78 5.58
N LYS A 73 -13.27 14.63 6.46
CA LYS A 73 -12.26 13.56 6.36
C LYS A 73 -12.85 12.15 6.45
N ASP A 74 -13.92 11.99 7.21
CA ASP A 74 -14.68 10.74 7.35
C ASP A 74 -15.51 10.40 6.10
N GLN A 75 -15.77 11.38 5.23
CA GLN A 75 -16.44 11.16 3.94
C GLN A 75 -15.47 10.85 2.81
N ILE A 76 -14.16 11.10 2.98
CA ILE A 76 -13.13 10.80 1.98
C ILE A 76 -12.81 9.31 2.03
N LYS A 77 -13.23 8.56 1.01
CA LYS A 77 -13.00 7.12 0.89
C LYS A 77 -11.62 6.84 0.31
N ILE A 78 -10.73 6.24 1.10
CA ILE A 78 -9.33 5.97 0.70
C ILE A 78 -9.11 4.46 0.56
N ILE A 79 -8.51 4.03 -0.55
CA ILE A 79 -8.00 2.65 -0.69
C ILE A 79 -6.50 2.60 -0.43
N ASP A 80 -6.08 1.72 0.47
CA ASP A 80 -4.69 1.37 0.74
C ASP A 80 -4.35 0.11 -0.04
N ALA A 81 -3.71 0.30 -1.20
CA ALA A 81 -3.35 -0.77 -2.11
C ALA A 81 -2.04 -1.44 -1.69
N GLY A 82 -2.12 -2.73 -1.35
CA GLY A 82 -1.02 -3.43 -0.68
C GLY A 82 -0.88 -2.99 0.79
N ALA A 83 -2.01 -2.98 1.50
CA ALA A 83 -2.12 -2.50 2.87
C ALA A 83 -1.24 -3.28 3.88
N GLY A 84 -0.88 -4.53 3.56
CA GLY A 84 -0.16 -5.43 4.45
C GLY A 84 -0.86 -5.55 5.80
N THR A 85 -0.10 -5.39 6.88
CA THR A 85 -0.59 -5.37 8.26
C THR A 85 -1.26 -4.06 8.68
N GLY A 86 -1.37 -3.07 7.80
CA GLY A 86 -2.18 -1.87 8.04
C GLY A 86 -1.48 -0.65 8.65
N LEU A 87 -0.14 -0.60 8.62
CA LEU A 87 0.63 0.48 9.26
C LEU A 87 0.31 1.88 8.69
N ILE A 88 0.03 1.99 7.39
CA ILE A 88 -0.37 3.27 6.77
C ILE A 88 -1.76 3.68 7.24
N GLY A 89 -2.70 2.73 7.34
CA GLY A 89 -4.04 2.98 7.87
C GLY A 89 -4.05 3.54 9.29
N VAL A 90 -3.13 3.07 10.15
CA VAL A 90 -2.94 3.63 11.51
C VAL A 90 -2.56 5.11 11.46
N GLU A 91 -1.62 5.49 10.59
CA GLU A 91 -1.21 6.88 10.45
C GLU A 91 -2.31 7.75 9.83
N LEU A 92 -3.08 7.23 8.87
CA LEU A 92 -4.25 7.93 8.31
C LEU A 92 -5.35 8.15 9.36
N LYS A 93 -5.60 7.17 10.24
CA LYS A 93 -6.56 7.30 11.34
C LYS A 93 -6.14 8.40 12.33
N LYS A 94 -4.85 8.49 12.67
CA LYS A 94 -4.31 9.59 13.49
C LYS A 94 -4.53 10.97 12.86
N LEU A 95 -4.52 11.04 11.53
CA LEU A 95 -4.81 12.26 10.76
C LEU A 95 -6.31 12.54 10.61
N GLY A 96 -7.19 11.66 11.09
CA GLY A 96 -8.64 11.83 11.14
C GLY A 96 -9.42 11.18 9.99
N TYR A 97 -8.79 10.35 9.16
CA TYR A 97 -9.48 9.57 8.13
C TYR A 97 -10.00 8.25 8.70
N THR A 98 -11.28 7.97 8.49
CA THR A 98 -11.94 6.77 9.06
C THR A 98 -12.60 5.88 8.00
N ASN A 99 -12.77 6.37 6.77
CA ASN A 99 -13.35 5.61 5.66
C ASN A 99 -12.24 5.00 4.80
N LEU A 100 -11.58 3.99 5.37
CA LEU A 100 -10.41 3.33 4.78
C LEU A 100 -10.75 1.91 4.30
N CYS A 101 -10.27 1.55 3.12
CA CYS A 101 -10.36 0.21 2.57
C CYS A 101 -8.95 -0.38 2.40
N ALA A 102 -8.73 -1.59 2.93
CA ALA A 102 -7.50 -2.33 2.74
C ALA A 102 -7.63 -3.25 1.51
N LEU A 103 -6.70 -3.16 0.57
CA LEU A 103 -6.51 -4.15 -0.50
C LEU A 103 -5.18 -4.85 -0.29
N GLU A 104 -5.19 -6.17 -0.19
CA GLU A 104 -3.99 -6.97 0.02
C GLU A 104 -4.15 -8.35 -0.61
N ILE A 105 -3.05 -9.01 -0.97
CA ILE A 105 -3.08 -10.29 -1.67
C ILE A 105 -3.23 -11.51 -0.74
N THR A 106 -2.91 -11.34 0.56
CA THR A 106 -2.93 -12.41 1.56
C THR A 106 -3.94 -12.12 2.67
N ALA A 107 -4.71 -13.14 3.05
CA ALA A 107 -5.69 -13.02 4.12
C ALA A 107 -5.03 -12.91 5.49
N GLU A 108 -3.84 -13.48 5.65
CA GLU A 108 -3.03 -13.45 6.86
C GLU A 108 -2.59 -12.03 7.20
N MET A 109 -2.15 -11.25 6.20
CA MET A 109 -1.84 -9.83 6.41
C MET A 109 -3.09 -9.02 6.76
N LEU A 110 -4.21 -9.27 6.08
CA LEU A 110 -5.47 -8.60 6.39
C LEU A 110 -5.99 -8.93 7.79
N LYS A 111 -5.72 -10.15 8.30
CA LYS A 111 -6.05 -10.52 9.67
C LYS A 111 -5.32 -9.60 10.66
N GLU A 112 -4.02 -9.39 10.49
CA GLU A 112 -3.24 -8.46 11.33
C GLU A 112 -3.68 -7.00 11.17
N ALA A 113 -4.10 -6.60 9.96
CA ALA A 113 -4.66 -5.27 9.72
C ALA A 113 -6.01 -5.06 10.41
N LYS A 114 -6.82 -6.12 10.51
CA LYS A 114 -8.14 -6.08 11.15
C LYS A 114 -8.04 -5.80 12.65
N GLU A 115 -7.06 -6.37 13.34
CA GLU A 115 -6.83 -6.16 14.78
C GLU A 115 -6.52 -4.68 15.12
N LYS A 116 -6.12 -3.86 14.14
CA LYS A 116 -5.85 -2.44 14.33
C LYS A 116 -7.11 -1.56 14.27
N GLU A 117 -8.24 -2.12 13.83
CA GLU A 117 -9.54 -1.45 13.77
C GLU A 117 -9.51 -0.10 13.03
N VAL A 118 -8.72 -0.01 11.95
CA VAL A 118 -8.56 1.23 11.16
C VAL A 118 -9.26 1.19 9.80
N TYR A 119 -9.55 0.01 9.27
CA TYR A 119 -10.21 -0.18 7.98
C TYR A 119 -11.68 -0.58 8.18
N SER A 120 -12.56 -0.02 7.35
CA SER A 120 -13.98 -0.35 7.28
C SER A 120 -14.30 -1.43 6.23
N GLU A 121 -13.40 -1.64 5.28
CA GLU A 121 -13.57 -2.58 4.17
C GLU A 121 -12.25 -3.32 3.89
N PHE A 122 -12.33 -4.61 3.56
CA PHE A 122 -11.18 -5.47 3.31
C PHE A 122 -11.37 -6.23 2.00
N ILE A 123 -10.38 -6.14 1.11
CA ILE A 123 -10.38 -6.75 -0.21
C ILE A 123 -9.15 -7.64 -0.32
N CYS A 124 -9.36 -8.96 -0.32
CA CYS A 124 -8.30 -9.95 -0.46
C CYS A 124 -8.16 -10.37 -1.93
N THR A 125 -7.33 -9.67 -2.69
CA THR A 125 -7.09 -9.99 -4.11
C THR A 125 -5.73 -9.49 -4.59
N SER A 126 -5.25 -10.09 -5.67
CA SER A 126 -4.05 -9.62 -6.35
C SER A 126 -4.32 -8.34 -7.14
N LEU A 127 -3.37 -7.41 -7.11
CA LEU A 127 -3.34 -6.22 -7.95
C LEU A 127 -2.34 -6.46 -9.09
N ASN A 128 -2.75 -7.28 -10.06
CA ASN A 128 -1.91 -7.79 -11.16
C ASN A 128 -2.24 -7.17 -12.54
N GLY A 129 -3.04 -6.09 -12.55
CA GLY A 129 -3.45 -5.40 -13.78
C GLY A 129 -4.73 -5.93 -14.42
N GLN A 130 -5.35 -6.96 -13.84
CA GLN A 130 -6.72 -7.32 -14.18
C GLN A 130 -7.73 -6.45 -13.41
N LEU A 131 -8.93 -6.31 -13.98
CA LEU A 131 -10.05 -5.63 -13.32
C LEU A 131 -10.46 -6.38 -12.05
N ILE A 132 -10.59 -5.67 -10.94
CA ILE A 132 -11.16 -6.19 -9.70
C ILE A 132 -12.67 -6.00 -9.77
N ALA A 133 -13.39 -7.09 -10.07
CA ALA A 133 -14.80 -7.06 -10.47
C ALA A 133 -15.75 -6.35 -9.49
N HIS A 134 -15.45 -6.37 -8.19
CA HIS A 134 -16.29 -5.76 -7.16
C HIS A 134 -15.93 -4.30 -6.84
N ILE A 135 -14.89 -3.75 -7.48
CA ILE A 135 -14.52 -2.34 -7.36
C ILE A 135 -15.03 -1.58 -8.58
N LYS A 136 -15.93 -0.63 -8.36
CA LYS A 136 -16.47 0.25 -9.40
C LYS A 136 -15.44 1.30 -9.81
N SER A 137 -15.53 1.76 -11.05
CA SER A 137 -14.69 2.88 -11.51
C SER A 137 -15.02 4.14 -10.71
N GLY A 138 -14.00 4.84 -10.23
CA GLY A 138 -14.16 6.02 -9.39
C GLY A 138 -14.78 5.77 -8.02
N GLN A 139 -14.67 4.55 -7.49
CA GLN A 139 -15.23 4.19 -6.18
C GLN A 139 -14.53 4.88 -5.00
N PHE A 140 -13.26 5.24 -5.14
CA PHE A 140 -12.44 5.82 -4.09
C PHE A 140 -12.08 7.28 -4.41
N ASP A 141 -12.07 8.13 -3.39
CA ASP A 141 -11.66 9.54 -3.51
C ASP A 141 -10.15 9.68 -3.66
N ALA A 142 -9.39 8.73 -3.10
CA ALA A 142 -7.95 8.66 -3.19
C ALA A 142 -7.43 7.23 -2.99
N LEU A 143 -6.19 7.03 -3.42
CA LEU A 143 -5.43 5.79 -3.27
C LEU A 143 -4.08 6.10 -2.64
N ILE A 144 -3.63 5.21 -1.76
CA ILE A 144 -2.26 5.17 -1.25
C ILE A 144 -1.66 3.79 -1.51
N CYS A 145 -0.36 3.73 -1.80
CA CYS A 145 0.37 2.49 -2.00
C CYS A 145 1.83 2.70 -1.60
N GLY A 146 2.21 2.20 -0.42
CA GLY A 146 3.55 2.43 0.13
C GLY A 146 4.46 1.21 0.05
N GLY A 147 4.04 0.12 0.68
CA GLY A 147 4.87 -1.08 0.81
C GLY A 147 4.97 -1.90 -0.47
N ALA A 148 3.88 -2.00 -1.24
CA ALA A 148 3.79 -2.94 -2.36
C ALA A 148 4.54 -2.53 -3.64
N LEU A 149 4.76 -1.24 -3.87
CA LEU A 149 5.49 -0.74 -5.06
C LEU A 149 7.01 -0.92 -4.96
N LEU A 150 7.55 -0.95 -3.74
CA LEU A 150 9.00 -0.85 -3.49
C LEU A 150 9.85 -2.02 -4.01
N THR A 151 9.24 -3.15 -4.34
CA THR A 151 9.97 -4.33 -4.85
C THR A 151 9.54 -4.73 -6.27
N GLY A 152 8.82 -3.85 -6.99
CA GLY A 152 8.32 -4.17 -8.34
C GLY A 152 7.29 -5.31 -8.38
N ARG A 153 6.64 -5.59 -7.24
CA ARG A 153 5.59 -6.61 -7.07
C ARG A 153 4.35 -6.31 -7.90
N ILE A 154 4.04 -5.02 -8.05
CA ILE A 154 2.92 -4.52 -8.83
C ILE A 154 3.47 -4.15 -10.21
N GLY A 155 3.09 -4.92 -11.23
CA GLY A 155 3.46 -4.64 -12.62
C GLY A 155 2.91 -3.31 -13.10
N SER A 156 3.50 -2.73 -14.15
CA SER A 156 3.02 -1.47 -14.74
C SER A 156 1.56 -1.53 -15.19
N SER A 157 1.07 -2.70 -15.56
CA SER A 157 -0.34 -2.95 -15.90
C SER A 157 -1.31 -2.65 -14.75
N ALA A 158 -0.90 -2.83 -13.50
CA ALA A 158 -1.75 -2.59 -12.35
C ALA A 158 -2.04 -1.11 -12.09
N PHE A 159 -1.22 -0.19 -12.61
CA PHE A 159 -1.51 1.24 -12.50
C PHE A 159 -2.80 1.62 -13.23
N VAL A 160 -3.14 0.93 -14.32
CA VAL A 160 -4.40 1.17 -15.05
C VAL A 160 -5.59 0.88 -14.12
N GLU A 161 -5.52 -0.23 -13.40
CA GLU A 161 -6.56 -0.59 -12.43
C GLU A 161 -6.57 0.39 -11.25
N MET A 162 -5.41 0.74 -10.70
CA MET A 162 -5.30 1.74 -9.61
C MET A 162 -5.93 3.08 -9.99
N ILE A 163 -5.68 3.57 -11.20
CA ILE A 163 -6.27 4.82 -11.70
C ILE A 163 -7.77 4.66 -11.87
N ARG A 164 -8.25 3.53 -12.42
CA ARG A 164 -9.67 3.25 -12.61
C ARG A 164 -10.45 3.27 -11.29
N MET A 165 -9.87 2.73 -10.21
CA MET A 165 -10.51 2.67 -8.88
C MET A 165 -10.72 4.06 -8.26
N VAL A 166 -9.89 5.04 -8.62
CA VAL A 166 -9.93 6.41 -8.07
C VAL A 166 -10.83 7.31 -8.92
N GLN A 167 -11.62 8.17 -8.26
CA GLN A 167 -12.49 9.13 -8.93
C GLN A 167 -11.66 10.14 -9.73
N THR A 168 -11.66 9.99 -11.05
CA THR A 168 -10.94 10.90 -11.95
C THR A 168 -11.67 12.23 -12.08
N GLY A 169 -10.95 13.32 -11.81
CA GLY A 169 -11.45 14.69 -11.91
C GLY A 169 -10.87 15.64 -10.86
N ARG A 170 -10.23 15.13 -9.79
CA ARG A 170 -9.76 16.01 -8.70
C ARG A 170 -8.40 15.72 -8.04
N SER A 171 -7.79 14.51 -8.06
CA SER A 171 -6.31 14.27 -7.94
C SER A 171 -5.93 12.79 -7.73
N PHE A 172 -4.75 12.39 -8.23
CA PHE A 172 -4.04 11.15 -7.88
C PHE A 172 -2.68 11.53 -7.27
N VAL A 173 -2.35 11.04 -6.06
CA VAL A 173 -1.02 11.21 -5.45
C VAL A 173 -0.34 9.87 -5.29
N GLY A 174 0.53 9.55 -6.24
CA GLY A 174 1.54 8.52 -6.10
C GLY A 174 2.88 9.18 -5.76
N VAL A 175 3.47 8.85 -4.60
CA VAL A 175 4.85 9.23 -4.31
C VAL A 175 5.76 8.18 -4.92
N TYR A 176 6.29 8.46 -6.12
CA TYR A 176 7.36 7.70 -6.73
C TYR A 176 8.69 8.41 -6.48
N ARG A 177 9.55 7.84 -5.62
CA ARG A 177 10.98 8.19 -5.63
C ARG A 177 11.66 7.39 -6.73
N GLY A 178 11.52 7.87 -7.96
CA GLY A 178 12.37 7.45 -9.06
C GLY A 178 13.76 8.02 -8.87
N THR A 179 14.74 7.19 -8.52
CA THR A 179 16.11 7.51 -8.89
C THR A 179 16.26 7.11 -10.36
N ASN A 180 16.29 8.09 -11.26
CA ASN A 180 16.84 7.92 -12.60
C ASN A 180 18.24 7.33 -12.46
N ILE A 181 18.44 6.12 -13.00
CA ILE A 181 19.75 5.55 -13.33
C ILE A 181 19.56 4.82 -14.65
#